data_AF-A0A7V7SX11-F1
#
_entry.id   AF-A0A7V7SX11-F1
#
_cell.length_a   1.000
_cell.length_b   1.000
_cell.length_c   1.000
_cell.angle_alpha   90.00
_cell.angle_beta   90.00
_cell.angle_gamma   90.00
#
_symmetry.space_group_name_H-M   'P 1'
#
loop_
_entity.id
_entity.type
_entity.pdbx_description
1 polymer ?
#
loop_
_entity_poly.entity_id
_entity_poly.type
_entity_poly.pdbx_seq_one_letter_code
_entity_poly.pdbx_strand_id
1 'polypeptide(L)'
;MPAPRRRFSRFLLPEVDWAEESLYEFKGFGRIPASIQATSVVGLFVATVLLTHSEYKAHGTAFGFPGPGFNVLIAPIYEELIFRGWILGSLVRKRSVRFSILISSFLFGLVHIRNIYWLDFEPLFGKMIFAGLIFGPIAGYLTLRARSLWPAVILHYLNNLTFYLR
;
A
#
# COMPACT_ATOMS: atom_id res chain seq x y z
N MET A 1 34.31 8.69 -5.49
CA MET A 1 33.91 7.70 -6.51
C MET A 1 32.41 7.48 -6.37
N PRO A 2 31.60 7.62 -7.45
CA PRO A 2 30.19 7.25 -7.38
C PRO A 2 30.06 5.74 -7.11
N ALA A 3 29.06 5.35 -6.32
CA ALA A 3 28.81 3.95 -6.00
C ALA A 3 28.45 3.15 -7.28
N PRO A 4 28.80 1.85 -7.37
CA PRO A 4 28.51 1.06 -8.54
C PRO A 4 26.98 0.92 -8.74
N ARG A 5 26.50 1.28 -9.94
CA ARG A 5 25.10 1.08 -10.36
C ARG A 5 24.74 -0.40 -10.22
N ARG A 6 23.81 -0.72 -9.31
CA ARG A 6 23.36 -2.10 -9.12
C ARG A 6 22.55 -2.55 -10.34
N ARG A 7 23.13 -3.40 -11.19
CA ARG A 7 22.48 -3.91 -12.40
C ARG A 7 21.46 -5.00 -12.05
N PHE A 8 20.16 -4.70 -12.14
CA PHE A 8 19.07 -5.64 -11.81
C PHE A 8 18.47 -6.32 -13.06
N SER A 9 19.32 -6.77 -14.00
CA SER A 9 18.88 -7.30 -15.31
C SER A 9 17.95 -8.51 -15.25
N ARG A 10 17.87 -9.22 -14.11
CA ARG A 10 17.01 -10.41 -13.95
C ARG A 10 15.54 -10.13 -13.64
N PHE A 11 15.15 -8.89 -13.34
CA PHE A 11 13.77 -8.57 -12.93
C PHE A 11 12.97 -7.75 -13.94
N LEU A 12 13.47 -7.51 -15.15
CA LEU A 12 12.83 -6.58 -16.11
C LEU A 12 12.50 -5.21 -15.47
N LEU A 13 13.26 -4.84 -14.43
CA LEU A 13 13.19 -3.53 -13.82
C LEU A 13 14.04 -2.56 -14.63
N PRO A 14 13.67 -1.27 -14.68
CA PRO A 14 14.52 -0.25 -15.28
C PRO A 14 15.92 -0.26 -14.62
N GLU A 15 16.95 0.12 -15.37
CA GLU A 15 18.28 0.36 -14.79
C GLU A 15 18.19 1.63 -13.93
N VAL A 16 18.15 1.44 -12.60
CA VAL A 16 18.00 2.53 -11.62
C VAL A 16 19.08 2.41 -10.56
N ASP A 17 19.74 3.52 -10.27
CA ASP A 17 20.58 3.63 -9.08
C ASP A 17 19.70 4.03 -7.89
N TRP A 18 19.18 3.06 -7.15
CA TRP A 18 18.30 3.33 -6.01
C TRP A 18 18.98 4.12 -4.87
N ALA A 19 20.31 4.26 -4.88
CA ALA A 19 20.99 5.09 -3.89
C ALA A 19 20.75 6.58 -4.15
N GLU A 20 20.70 6.97 -5.43
CA GLU A 20 20.63 8.34 -5.94
C GLU A 20 19.23 8.71 -6.46
N GLU A 21 18.59 7.79 -7.17
CA GLU A 21 17.22 7.93 -7.65
C GLU A 21 16.26 7.24 -6.69
N SER A 22 15.35 8.02 -6.11
CA SER A 22 14.33 7.46 -5.25
C SER A 22 12.94 7.71 -5.82
N LEU A 23 12.06 6.72 -5.65
CA LEU A 23 10.60 6.92 -5.70
C LEU A 23 10.09 7.77 -4.51
N TYR A 24 11.00 8.17 -3.60
CA TYR A 24 10.80 8.73 -2.26
C TYR A 24 11.04 10.21 -2.19
N GLU A 25 11.71 10.78 -3.19
CA GLU A 25 11.50 12.17 -3.49
C GLU A 25 10.03 12.23 -3.81
N PHE A 26 9.33 12.72 -2.83
CA PHE A 26 7.94 13.07 -2.88
C PHE A 26 7.92 14.07 -4.06
N LYS A 27 7.65 13.57 -5.27
CA LYS A 27 7.71 14.38 -6.47
C LYS A 27 6.45 15.19 -6.48
N GLY A 28 6.61 16.50 -6.63
CA GLY A 28 5.46 17.34 -6.81
C GLY A 28 4.63 16.85 -7.99
N PHE A 29 3.32 16.81 -7.86
CA PHE A 29 2.44 16.57 -8.99
C PHE A 29 2.16 17.93 -9.63
N GLY A 30 2.80 18.19 -10.79
CA GLY A 30 2.79 19.52 -11.39
C GLY A 30 3.38 20.56 -10.44
N ARG A 31 2.53 21.47 -9.93
CA ARG A 31 2.92 22.53 -8.99
C ARG A 31 2.72 22.17 -7.51
N ILE A 32 2.15 21.01 -7.19
CA ILE A 32 1.81 20.65 -5.81
C ILE A 32 3.03 19.99 -5.15
N PRO A 33 3.70 20.64 -4.19
CA PRO A 33 4.82 20.02 -3.47
C PRO A 33 4.31 18.81 -2.70
N ALA A 34 5.17 17.83 -2.56
CA ALA A 34 4.73 16.54 -2.10
C ALA A 34 4.61 16.43 -0.57
N SER A 35 5.13 17.42 0.17
CA SER A 35 4.71 17.67 1.55
C SER A 35 3.21 17.93 1.64
N ILE A 36 2.65 18.77 0.75
CA ILE A 36 1.20 19.02 0.69
C ILE A 36 0.46 17.74 0.35
N GLN A 37 0.93 16.96 -0.61
CA GLN A 37 0.32 15.67 -0.95
C GLN A 37 0.29 14.72 0.27
N ALA A 38 1.40 14.60 1.00
CA ALA A 38 1.49 13.79 2.20
C ALA A 38 0.54 14.28 3.31
N THR A 39 0.54 15.59 3.58
CA THR A 39 -0.37 16.20 4.56
C THR A 39 -1.83 16.01 4.18
N SER A 40 -2.17 16.13 2.90
CA SER A 40 -3.53 15.89 2.41
C SER A 40 -3.94 14.43 2.60
N VAL A 41 -3.07 13.45 2.30
CA VAL A 41 -3.38 12.03 2.52
C VAL A 41 -3.59 11.73 4.01
N VAL A 42 -2.73 12.26 4.88
CA VAL A 42 -2.88 12.10 6.34
C VAL A 42 -4.17 12.77 6.84
N GLY A 43 -4.44 14.00 6.40
CA GLY A 43 -5.65 14.73 6.77
C GLY A 43 -6.92 14.00 6.32
N LEU A 44 -6.93 13.50 5.07
CA LEU A 44 -8.01 12.69 4.55
C LEU A 44 -8.17 11.40 5.36
N PHE A 45 -7.10 10.68 5.66
CA PHE A 45 -7.16 9.47 6.48
C PHE A 45 -7.77 9.74 7.86
N VAL A 46 -7.30 10.76 8.58
CA VAL A 46 -7.82 11.12 9.90
C VAL A 46 -9.29 11.52 9.81
N ALA A 47 -9.65 12.39 8.87
CA ALA A 47 -11.04 12.79 8.66
C ALA A 47 -11.94 11.57 8.37
N THR A 48 -11.47 10.66 7.52
CA THR A 48 -12.18 9.43 7.17
C THR A 48 -12.45 8.58 8.40
N VAL A 49 -11.44 8.34 9.22
CA VAL A 49 -11.58 7.55 10.46
C VAL A 49 -12.57 8.19 11.41
N LEU A 50 -12.46 9.50 11.64
CA LEU A 50 -13.34 10.23 12.57
C LEU A 50 -14.79 10.24 12.09
N LEU A 51 -15.03 10.54 10.81
CA LEU A 51 -16.36 10.55 10.21
C LEU A 51 -16.99 9.14 10.21
N THR A 52 -16.22 8.12 9.84
CA THR A 52 -16.67 6.72 9.86
C THR A 52 -17.06 6.26 11.26
N HIS A 53 -16.26 6.63 12.26
CA HIS A 53 -16.55 6.30 13.66
C HIS A 53 -17.79 7.03 14.18
N SER A 54 -17.92 8.32 13.85
CA SER A 54 -19.10 9.11 14.21
C SER A 54 -20.38 8.52 13.62
N GLU A 55 -20.34 8.19 12.33
CA GLU A 55 -21.45 7.59 11.59
C GLU A 55 -21.81 6.22 12.17
N TYR A 56 -20.82 5.38 12.45
CA TYR A 56 -21.04 4.05 13.04
C TYR A 56 -21.68 4.13 14.43
N LYS A 57 -21.26 5.09 15.28
CA LYS A 57 -21.94 5.30 16.57
C LYS A 57 -23.38 5.77 16.43
N ALA A 58 -23.67 6.61 15.43
CA ALA A 58 -25.00 7.19 15.24
C ALA A 58 -25.98 6.20 14.59
N HIS A 59 -25.51 5.40 13.64
CA HIS A 59 -26.37 4.62 12.75
C HIS A 59 -26.08 3.11 12.75
N GLY A 60 -25.06 2.65 13.47
CA GLY A 60 -24.61 1.25 13.45
C GLY A 60 -23.99 0.80 12.12
N THR A 61 -23.83 1.72 11.18
CA THR A 61 -23.25 1.50 9.84
C THR A 61 -22.30 2.63 9.50
N ALA A 62 -21.36 2.39 8.59
CA ALA A 62 -20.47 3.42 8.06
C ALA A 62 -21.00 3.87 6.68
N PHE A 63 -21.78 4.95 6.65
CA PHE A 63 -22.41 5.50 5.44
C PHE A 63 -23.26 4.48 4.69
N GLY A 64 -24.08 3.72 5.42
CA GLY A 64 -24.92 2.66 4.85
C GLY A 64 -24.17 1.35 4.56
N PHE A 65 -22.86 1.28 4.77
CA PHE A 65 -22.09 0.04 4.66
C PHE A 65 -21.99 -0.66 6.02
N PRO A 66 -22.20 -1.99 6.08
CA PRO A 66 -21.99 -2.76 7.30
C PRO A 66 -20.49 -2.85 7.65
N GLY A 67 -20.16 -2.62 8.93
CA GLY A 67 -18.81 -2.79 9.46
C GLY A 67 -17.74 -1.98 8.72
N PRO A 68 -16.58 -2.56 8.38
CA PRO A 68 -15.47 -1.85 7.73
C PRO A 68 -15.68 -1.56 6.22
N GLY A 69 -16.89 -1.74 5.68
CA GLY A 69 -17.16 -1.62 4.23
C GLY A 69 -16.69 -0.28 3.64
N PHE A 70 -16.90 0.85 4.31
CA PHE A 70 -16.42 2.14 3.81
C PHE A 70 -14.87 2.23 3.69
N ASN A 71 -14.13 1.55 4.57
CA ASN A 71 -12.66 1.54 4.52
C ASN A 71 -12.13 0.88 3.24
N VAL A 72 -12.93 0.06 2.56
CA VAL A 72 -12.56 -0.59 1.29
C VAL A 72 -12.23 0.45 0.20
N LEU A 73 -12.79 1.66 0.30
CA LEU A 73 -12.59 2.76 -0.64
C LEU A 73 -11.38 3.65 -0.33
N ILE A 74 -10.91 3.70 0.91
CA ILE A 74 -9.87 4.66 1.32
C ILE A 74 -8.59 3.94 1.75
N ALA A 75 -8.71 2.70 2.22
CA ALA A 75 -7.59 1.82 2.57
C ALA A 75 -6.55 1.64 1.46
N PRO A 76 -6.92 1.36 0.21
CA PRO A 76 -5.95 1.12 -0.85
C PRO A 76 -4.88 2.20 -0.97
N ILE A 77 -5.26 3.49 -0.86
CA ILE A 77 -4.32 4.59 -1.05
C ILE A 77 -3.31 4.64 0.10
N TYR A 78 -3.77 4.70 1.35
CA TYR A 78 -2.84 4.86 2.48
C TYR A 78 -2.03 3.59 2.74
N GLU A 79 -2.59 2.40 2.49
CA GLU A 79 -1.84 1.16 2.64
C GLU A 79 -0.73 1.08 1.59
N GLU A 80 -1.02 1.32 0.32
CA GLU A 80 0.04 1.32 -0.70
C GLU A 80 1.06 2.45 -0.45
N LEU A 81 0.64 3.61 0.04
CA LEU A 81 1.57 4.68 0.43
C LEU A 81 2.52 4.23 1.56
N ILE A 82 2.02 3.54 2.59
CA ILE A 82 2.86 3.08 3.70
C ILE A 82 3.77 1.94 3.25
N PHE A 83 3.22 0.89 2.65
CA PHE A 83 3.97 -0.33 2.38
C PHE A 83 4.85 -0.20 1.13
N ARG A 84 4.33 0.35 0.03
CA ARG A 84 5.05 0.47 -1.25
C ARG A 84 5.75 1.81 -1.34
N GLY A 85 5.07 2.85 -0.86
CA GLY A 85 5.59 4.21 -0.81
C GLY A 85 6.65 4.40 0.26
N TRP A 86 6.51 3.92 1.49
CA TRP A 86 7.50 4.17 2.56
C TRP A 86 8.43 2.97 2.84
N ILE A 87 7.88 1.80 3.14
CA ILE A 87 8.66 0.65 3.60
C ILE A 87 9.51 0.08 2.45
N LEU A 88 8.85 -0.34 1.36
CA LEU A 88 9.48 -1.06 0.24
C LEU A 88 10.73 -0.36 -0.26
N GLY A 89 10.63 0.90 -0.60
CA GLY A 89 11.77 1.58 -1.19
C GLY A 89 12.59 2.42 -0.21
N SER A 90 12.23 2.52 1.07
CA SER A 90 13.29 2.73 2.07
C SER A 90 14.23 1.53 2.09
N LEU A 91 13.69 0.31 1.96
CA LEU A 91 14.48 -0.92 1.93
C LEU A 91 15.30 -1.06 0.63
N VAL A 92 14.74 -0.74 -0.56
CA VAL A 92 15.51 -0.90 -1.82
C VAL A 92 16.75 -0.01 -1.90
N ARG A 93 16.82 1.07 -1.13
CA ARG A 93 18.04 1.91 -1.02
C ARG A 93 19.19 1.21 -0.31
N LYS A 94 18.88 0.32 0.62
CA LYS A 94 19.86 -0.30 1.55
C LYS A 94 20.05 -1.79 1.33
N ARG A 95 19.05 -2.47 0.75
CA ARG A 95 18.95 -3.93 0.65
C ARG A 95 18.71 -4.36 -0.80
N SER A 96 18.66 -5.67 -1.06
CA SER A 96 18.33 -6.18 -2.40
C SER A 96 16.85 -5.96 -2.70
N VAL A 97 16.50 -5.82 -3.99
CA VAL A 97 15.10 -5.68 -4.43
C VAL A 97 14.24 -6.84 -3.92
N ARG A 98 14.73 -8.09 -4.08
CA ARG A 98 14.05 -9.30 -3.60
C ARG A 98 13.73 -9.22 -2.12
N PHE A 99 14.73 -8.92 -1.29
CA PHE A 99 14.56 -8.81 0.15
C PHE A 99 13.54 -7.70 0.50
N SER A 100 13.64 -6.56 -0.17
CA SER A 100 12.77 -5.40 0.07
C SER A 100 11.30 -5.71 -0.26
N ILE A 101 11.04 -6.37 -1.39
CA ILE A 101 9.71 -6.83 -1.77
C ILE A 101 9.19 -7.83 -0.73
N LEU A 102 9.99 -8.83 -0.36
CA LEU A 102 9.57 -9.86 0.60
C LEU A 102 9.19 -9.26 1.96
N ILE A 103 10.03 -8.39 2.52
CA ILE A 103 9.74 -7.75 3.81
C ILE A 103 8.52 -6.83 3.73
N SER A 104 8.43 -5.98 2.71
CA SER A 104 7.26 -5.12 2.53
C SER A 104 5.97 -5.92 2.39
N SER A 105 6.02 -7.04 1.66
CA SER A 105 4.87 -7.90 1.42
C SER A 105 4.44 -8.65 2.68
N PHE A 106 5.41 -9.20 3.42
CA PHE A 106 5.17 -9.84 4.71
C PHE A 106 4.48 -8.90 5.70
N LEU A 107 5.00 -7.69 5.87
CA LEU A 107 4.40 -6.67 6.74
C LEU A 107 2.99 -6.27 6.29
N PHE A 108 2.76 -6.20 4.97
CA PHE A 108 1.44 -5.96 4.40
C PHE A 108 0.46 -7.10 4.72
N GLY A 109 0.90 -8.36 4.67
CA GLY A 109 0.09 -9.49 5.14
C GLY A 109 -0.25 -9.38 6.63
N LEU A 110 0.73 -9.02 7.47
CA LEU A 110 0.54 -8.91 8.92
C LEU A 110 -0.45 -7.83 9.34
N VAL A 111 -0.49 -6.67 8.66
CA VAL A 111 -1.41 -5.58 9.05
C VAL A 111 -2.89 -5.99 8.93
N HIS A 112 -3.18 -7.04 8.16
CA HIS A 112 -4.52 -7.58 8.01
C HIS A 112 -5.01 -8.37 9.24
N ILE A 113 -4.15 -8.63 10.23
CA ILE A 113 -4.56 -9.21 11.53
C ILE A 113 -5.61 -8.35 12.22
N ARG A 114 -5.65 -7.04 11.96
CA ARG A 114 -6.69 -6.13 12.48
C ARG A 114 -8.12 -6.56 12.11
N ASN A 115 -8.28 -7.42 11.11
CA ASN A 115 -9.59 -7.95 10.73
C ASN A 115 -10.08 -9.03 11.71
N ILE A 116 -9.30 -9.42 12.72
CA ILE A 116 -9.70 -10.35 13.79
C ILE A 116 -10.96 -9.93 14.53
N TYR A 117 -11.26 -8.63 14.56
CA TYR A 117 -12.50 -8.11 15.15
C TYR A 117 -13.76 -8.40 14.31
N TRP A 118 -13.60 -8.87 13.07
CA TRP A 118 -14.69 -9.01 12.09
C TRP A 118 -14.70 -10.34 11.34
N LEU A 119 -13.63 -11.14 11.45
CA LEU A 119 -13.45 -12.39 10.72
C LEU A 119 -13.04 -13.50 11.69
N ASP A 120 -13.60 -14.69 11.48
CA ASP A 120 -13.14 -15.92 12.12
C ASP A 120 -11.71 -16.30 11.66
N PHE A 121 -11.10 -17.25 12.37
CA PHE A 121 -9.71 -17.64 12.18
C PHE A 121 -9.38 -18.04 10.73
N GLU A 122 -10.16 -18.93 10.12
CA GLU A 122 -9.90 -19.42 8.75
C GLU A 122 -9.91 -18.31 7.69
N PRO A 123 -10.97 -17.48 7.55
CA PRO A 123 -10.98 -16.38 6.59
C PRO A 123 -9.94 -15.30 6.92
N LEU A 124 -9.65 -15.06 8.20
CA LEU A 124 -8.58 -14.14 8.62
C LEU A 124 -7.21 -14.62 8.11
N PHE A 125 -6.89 -15.88 8.39
CA PHE A 125 -5.61 -16.48 8.01
C PHE A 125 -5.44 -16.52 6.49
N GLY A 126 -6.48 -16.95 5.76
CA GLY A 126 -6.49 -16.92 4.30
C GLY A 126 -6.24 -15.52 3.73
N LYS A 127 -6.84 -14.48 4.32
CA LYS A 127 -6.64 -13.08 3.92
C LYS A 127 -5.21 -12.61 4.16
N MET A 128 -4.62 -12.95 5.31
CA MET A 128 -3.22 -12.60 5.63
C MET A 128 -2.23 -13.27 4.67
N ILE A 129 -2.42 -14.56 4.38
CA ILE A 129 -1.59 -15.33 3.43
C ILE A 129 -1.72 -14.76 2.02
N PHE A 130 -2.94 -14.53 1.53
CA PHE A 130 -3.15 -13.93 0.22
C PHE A 130 -2.51 -12.54 0.10
N ALA A 131 -2.77 -11.67 1.08
CA ALA A 131 -2.22 -10.32 1.12
C ALA A 131 -0.69 -10.34 1.14
N GLY A 132 -0.07 -11.21 1.96
CA GLY A 132 1.37 -11.22 2.17
C GLY A 132 2.18 -11.98 1.11
N LEU A 133 1.66 -13.10 0.60
CA LEU A 133 2.41 -14.00 -0.28
C LEU A 133 2.06 -13.85 -1.76
N ILE A 134 0.88 -13.32 -2.09
CA ILE A 134 0.41 -13.19 -3.48
C ILE A 134 0.28 -11.73 -3.87
N PHE A 135 -0.63 -11.00 -3.22
CA PHE A 135 -0.89 -9.60 -3.56
C PHE A 135 0.34 -8.71 -3.28
N GLY A 136 0.93 -8.92 -2.10
CA GLY A 136 2.13 -8.25 -1.60
C GLY A 136 3.23 -8.12 -2.64
N PRO A 137 3.79 -9.25 -3.12
CA PRO A 137 4.88 -9.26 -4.07
C PRO A 137 4.51 -8.68 -5.44
N ILE A 138 3.28 -8.91 -5.91
CA ILE A 138 2.79 -8.36 -7.19
C ILE A 138 2.76 -6.84 -7.14
N ALA A 139 2.12 -6.27 -6.10
CA ALA A 139 2.05 -4.82 -5.90
C ALA A 139 3.44 -4.20 -5.73
N GLY A 140 4.33 -4.86 -4.97
CA GLY A 140 5.71 -4.40 -4.82
C GLY A 140 6.49 -4.39 -6.14
N TYR A 141 6.37 -5.45 -6.94
CA TYR A 141 6.99 -5.54 -8.26
C TYR A 141 6.45 -4.46 -9.21
N LEU A 142 5.12 -4.32 -9.31
CA LEU A 142 4.49 -3.32 -10.17
C LEU A 142 4.91 -1.90 -9.80
N THR A 143 5.01 -1.60 -8.50
CA THR A 143 5.48 -0.29 -8.02
C THR A 143 6.87 0.02 -8.53
N LEU A 144 7.82 -0.91 -8.37
CA LEU A 144 9.21 -0.71 -8.80
C LEU A 144 9.34 -0.67 -10.32
N ARG A 145 8.57 -1.48 -11.04
CA ARG A 145 8.57 -1.54 -12.50
C ARG A 145 8.00 -0.27 -13.13
N ALA A 146 6.83 0.17 -12.67
CA ALA A 146 6.13 1.33 -13.19
C ALA A 146 6.66 2.66 -12.65
N ARG A 147 7.53 2.60 -11.63
CA ARG A 147 8.03 3.78 -10.91
C ARG A 147 6.89 4.68 -10.40
N SER A 148 5.81 4.06 -9.94
CA SER A 148 4.57 4.73 -9.53
C SER A 148 3.79 3.86 -8.55
N LEU A 149 3.13 4.47 -7.58
CA LEU A 149 2.24 3.77 -6.65
C LEU A 149 0.89 3.41 -7.29
N TRP A 150 0.46 4.18 -8.29
CA TRP A 150 -0.89 4.10 -8.86
C TRP A 150 -1.26 2.72 -9.41
N PRO A 151 -0.37 1.96 -10.10
CA PRO A 151 -0.70 0.60 -10.52
C PRO A 151 -1.02 -0.34 -9.35
N ALA A 152 -0.30 -0.22 -8.24
CA ALA A 152 -0.58 -1.01 -7.04
C ALA A 152 -1.89 -0.55 -6.37
N VAL A 153 -2.13 0.76 -6.28
CA VAL A 153 -3.38 1.33 -5.75
C VAL A 153 -4.59 0.87 -6.55
N ILE A 154 -4.55 0.94 -7.89
CA ILE A 154 -5.63 0.51 -8.77
C ILE A 154 -5.87 -1.00 -8.63
N LEU A 155 -4.80 -1.82 -8.62
CA LEU A 155 -4.93 -3.26 -8.43
C LEU A 155 -5.56 -3.58 -7.07
N HIS A 156 -5.21 -2.84 -6.02
CA HIS A 156 -5.79 -2.98 -4.69
C HIS A 156 -7.28 -2.64 -4.70
N TYR A 157 -7.67 -1.53 -5.32
CA TYR A 157 -9.09 -1.18 -5.51
C TYR A 157 -9.88 -2.29 -6.21
N LEU A 158 -9.33 -2.84 -7.31
CA LEU A 158 -9.97 -3.92 -8.05
C LEU A 158 -10.12 -5.19 -7.20
N ASN A 159 -9.08 -5.55 -6.44
CA ASN A 159 -9.14 -6.67 -5.50
C ASN A 159 -10.25 -6.46 -4.46
N ASN A 160 -10.31 -5.26 -3.90
CA ASN A 160 -11.30 -4.84 -2.92
C ASN A 160 -12.74 -4.86 -3.48
N LEU A 161 -12.92 -4.50 -4.75
CA LEU A 161 -14.23 -4.54 -5.40
C LEU A 161 -14.81 -5.95 -5.46
N THR A 162 -13.96 -6.99 -5.54
CA THR A 162 -14.42 -8.39 -5.50
C THR A 162 -15.15 -8.76 -4.21
N PHE A 163 -15.02 -7.97 -3.15
CA PHE A 163 -15.80 -8.15 -1.92
C PHE A 163 -17.29 -7.80 -2.11
N TYR A 164 -17.61 -6.84 -2.98
CA TYR A 164 -18.99 -6.40 -3.24
C TYR A 164 -19.69 -7.16 -4.35
N LEU A 165 -18.95 -7.95 -5.13
CA LEU A 165 -19.47 -8.76 -6.24
C LEU A 165 -19.81 -10.20 -5.83
N ARG A 166 -19.87 -10.48 -4.52
CA ARG A 166 -20.13 -11.80 -3.95
C ARG A 166 -21.46 -11.82 -3.21
#